data_AF-A0A826HDH3-F1
#
_entry.id   AF-A0A826HDH3-F1
#
_cell.length_a   1.000
_cell.length_b   1.000
_cell.length_c   1.000
_cell.angle_alpha   90.00
_cell.angle_beta   90.00
_cell.angle_gamma   90.00
#
_symmetry.space_group_name_H-M   'P 1'
#
loop_
_entity.id
_entity.type
_entity.pdbx_description
1 polymer ?
#
loop_
_entity_poly.entity_id
_entity_poly.type
_entity_poly.pdbx_seq_one_letter_code
_entity_poly.pdbx_strand_id
1 'polypeptide(L)'
;MYKDRDTNQRDSRFENQQDGFKKNSNFRFFKRKSCKFCDSGKHPDYKDFDFLKKFITEQGKILPKRITGTSAKHQRRLALEIKRARYMALLPFVKK
;
A
#
# COMPACT_ATOMS: atom_id res chain seq x y z
N MET A 1 -8.08 41.83 -54.89
CA MET A 1 -9.09 41.11 -54.11
C MET A 1 -8.56 39.69 -53.93
N TYR A 2 -8.01 39.20 -52.82
CA TYR A 2 -8.01 39.50 -51.37
C TYR A 2 -6.56 39.21 -50.91
N LYS A 3 -5.70 40.20 -50.60
CA LYS A 3 -5.27 40.64 -49.26
C LYS A 3 -5.22 39.57 -48.15
N ASP A 4 -3.98 39.22 -47.79
CA ASP A 4 -3.41 38.93 -46.47
C ASP A 4 -4.33 38.45 -45.35
N ARG A 5 -4.02 37.26 -44.82
CA ARG A 5 -4.29 36.96 -43.41
C ARG A 5 -3.08 36.27 -42.79
N ASP A 6 -2.16 37.10 -42.32
CA ASP A 6 -1.08 36.74 -41.40
C ASP A 6 -1.64 36.02 -40.17
N THR A 7 -1.44 34.71 -40.05
CA THR A 7 -1.52 34.02 -38.74
C THR A 7 -0.15 34.09 -38.08
N ASN A 8 0.16 35.29 -37.61
CA ASN A 8 1.27 35.56 -36.71
C ASN A 8 0.91 35.04 -35.31
N GLN A 9 1.90 34.41 -34.68
CA GLN A 9 2.11 34.29 -33.23
C GLN A 9 1.37 33.18 -32.46
N ARG A 10 2.10 32.69 -31.45
CA ARG A 10 1.74 31.94 -30.23
C ARG A 10 1.89 30.43 -30.34
N ASP A 11 2.71 29.72 -29.57
CA ASP A 11 3.58 30.06 -28.46
C ASP A 11 4.73 29.04 -28.40
N SER A 12 5.93 29.50 -28.73
CA SER A 12 7.17 28.87 -28.26
C SER A 12 7.32 29.13 -26.77
N ARG A 13 6.61 28.36 -25.93
CA ARG A 13 6.87 28.21 -24.49
C ARG A 13 5.94 27.16 -23.88
N PHE A 14 6.37 25.90 -23.87
CA PHE A 14 6.04 25.04 -22.75
C PHE A 14 7.35 24.42 -22.27
N GLU A 15 7.89 25.07 -21.24
CA GLU A 15 9.14 24.71 -20.61
C GLU A 15 9.07 23.26 -20.12
N ASN A 16 10.08 22.50 -20.53
CA ASN A 16 10.43 21.22 -19.92
C ASN A 16 10.85 21.47 -18.46
N GLN A 17 9.88 21.46 -17.54
CA GLN A 17 10.16 21.33 -16.11
C GLN A 17 10.33 19.85 -15.80
N GLN A 18 11.58 19.40 -15.90
CA GLN A 18 12.02 18.14 -15.33
C GLN A 18 12.06 18.31 -13.80
N ASP A 19 10.95 18.01 -13.13
CA ASP A 19 10.93 17.91 -11.68
C ASP A 19 11.80 16.73 -11.23
N GLY A 20 13.05 17.06 -10.88
CA GLY A 20 14.01 16.13 -10.33
C GLY A 20 13.51 15.59 -8.99
N PHE A 21 12.97 14.38 -9.00
CA PHE A 21 12.77 13.58 -7.78
C PHE A 21 14.13 13.30 -7.14
N LYS A 22 14.61 14.20 -6.27
CA LYS A 22 15.74 13.95 -5.37
C LYS A 22 15.41 12.73 -4.52
N LYS A 23 15.97 11.58 -4.91
CA LYS A 23 15.89 10.33 -4.14
C LYS A 23 16.62 10.54 -2.82
N ASN A 24 15.88 10.89 -1.77
CA ASN A 24 16.41 10.94 -0.42
C ASN A 24 16.88 9.53 -0.04
N SER A 25 18.19 9.34 -0.02
CA SER A 25 18.88 8.05 0.17
C SER A 25 18.83 7.55 1.61
N ASN A 26 18.06 8.19 2.50
CA ASN A 26 17.84 7.75 3.87
C ASN A 26 16.80 6.61 4.00
N PHE A 27 16.62 5.81 2.96
CA PHE A 27 15.82 4.58 3.04
C PHE A 27 16.61 3.56 3.88
N ARG A 28 16.43 3.63 5.20
CA ARG A 28 16.91 2.60 6.14
C ARG A 28 16.40 1.26 5.60
N PHE A 29 17.31 0.45 5.08
CA PHE A 29 16.98 -0.87 4.54
C PHE A 29 16.43 -1.72 5.68
N PHE A 30 15.12 -1.84 5.76
CA PHE A 30 14.49 -2.77 6.69
C PHE A 30 14.95 -4.18 6.30
N LYS A 31 15.70 -4.83 7.21
CA LYS A 31 16.15 -6.22 7.03
C LYS A 31 14.96 -7.09 6.64
N ARG A 32 15.07 -7.80 5.52
CA ARG A 32 14.02 -8.70 5.04
C ARG A 32 13.83 -9.81 6.09
N LYS A 33 12.63 -9.93 6.64
CA LYS A 33 12.25 -11.00 7.57
C LYS A 33 11.75 -12.21 6.78
N SER A 34 11.99 -13.42 7.29
CA SER A 34 11.41 -14.65 6.75
C SER A 34 9.90 -14.71 6.97
N CYS A 35 9.19 -15.30 6.02
CA CYS A 35 7.74 -15.39 6.08
C CYS A 35 7.29 -16.61 6.88
N LYS A 36 6.76 -16.34 8.09
CA LYS A 36 6.20 -17.37 8.99
C LYS A 36 5.15 -18.28 8.32
N PHE A 37 4.35 -17.74 7.40
CA PHE A 37 3.31 -18.49 6.69
C PHE A 37 3.84 -19.41 5.58
N CYS A 38 4.99 -19.08 4.99
CA CYS A 38 5.60 -19.97 4.00
C CYS A 38 6.13 -21.23 4.68
N ASP A 39 6.72 -21.08 5.86
CA ASP A 39 7.39 -22.19 6.56
C ASP A 39 6.39 -23.09 7.30
N SER A 40 5.33 -22.50 7.87
CA SER A 40 4.34 -23.23 8.67
C SER A 40 3.21 -23.87 7.86
N GLY A 41 3.05 -23.53 6.57
CA GLY A 41 1.94 -24.00 5.73
C GLY A 41 0.53 -23.55 6.18
N LYS A 42 0.43 -22.82 7.30
CA LYS A 42 -0.85 -22.32 7.81
C LYS A 42 -1.32 -21.13 7.00
N HIS A 43 -2.62 -21.04 6.78
CA HIS A 43 -3.24 -19.94 6.08
C HIS A 43 -4.09 -19.11 7.04
N PRO A 44 -4.10 -17.78 6.91
CA PRO A 44 -5.04 -16.95 7.65
C PRO A 44 -6.46 -17.24 7.14
N ASP A 45 -7.39 -17.40 8.07
CA ASP A 45 -8.83 -17.50 7.83
C ASP A 45 -9.57 -16.51 8.75
N TYR A 46 -10.65 -15.89 8.25
CA TYR A 46 -11.41 -14.88 8.98
C TYR A 46 -12.09 -15.37 10.27
N LYS A 47 -12.29 -16.69 10.39
CA LYS A 47 -12.95 -17.33 11.55
C LYS A 47 -12.06 -17.29 12.80
N ASP A 48 -10.74 -17.32 12.61
CA ASP A 48 -9.75 -17.32 13.68
C ASP A 48 -9.40 -15.89 14.10
N PHE A 49 -10.35 -15.20 14.74
CA PHE A 49 -10.18 -13.79 15.11
C PHE A 49 -8.99 -13.56 16.07
N ASP A 50 -8.71 -14.49 16.98
CA ASP A 50 -7.56 -14.43 17.89
C ASP A 50 -6.22 -14.44 17.14
N PHE A 51 -6.16 -15.17 16.03
CA PHE A 51 -4.98 -15.20 15.18
C PHE A 51 -4.84 -13.88 14.43
N LEU A 52 -5.92 -13.38 13.83
CA LEU A 52 -5.93 -12.13 13.07
C LEU A 52 -5.67 -10.89 13.94
N LYS A 53 -6.06 -10.93 15.22
CA LYS A 53 -5.82 -9.86 16.19
C LYS A 53 -4.32 -9.54 16.36
N LYS A 54 -3.44 -10.53 16.16
CA LYS A 54 -1.97 -10.34 16.20
C LYS A 54 -1.42 -9.51 15.03
N PHE A 55 -2.20 -9.34 13.96
CA PHE A 55 -1.80 -8.62 12.76
C PHE A 55 -2.47 -7.25 12.60
N ILE A 56 -3.18 -6.80 13.64
CA ILE A 56 -3.72 -5.45 13.73
C ILE A 56 -3.02 -4.68 14.85
N THR A 57 -3.03 -3.35 14.75
CA THR A 57 -2.64 -2.48 15.85
C THR A 57 -3.76 -2.36 16.87
N GLU A 58 -3.45 -1.81 18.05
CA GLU A 58 -4.47 -1.46 19.05
C GLU A 58 -5.57 -0.53 18.49
N GLN A 59 -5.20 0.35 17.56
CA GLN A 59 -6.11 1.26 16.87
C GLN A 59 -6.97 0.58 15.80
N GLY A 60 -6.79 -0.74 15.60
CA GLY A 60 -7.48 -1.50 14.57
C GLY A 60 -6.90 -1.33 13.17
N LYS A 61 -5.69 -0.77 12.97
CA LYS A 61 -5.05 -0.68 11.64
C LYS A 61 -4.34 -1.98 11.29
N ILE A 62 -4.31 -2.38 10.02
CA ILE A 62 -3.59 -3.60 9.59
C ILE A 62 -2.08 -3.34 9.64
N LEU A 63 -1.31 -4.23 10.29
CA LEU A 63 0.14 -4.10 10.35
C LEU A 63 0.77 -4.28 8.97
N PRO A 64 1.72 -3.40 8.58
CA PRO A 64 2.37 -3.49 7.28
C PRO A 64 3.33 -4.69 7.22
N LYS A 65 3.54 -5.21 6.00
CA LYS A 65 4.42 -6.34 5.69
C LYS A 65 5.80 -6.25 6.36
N ARG A 66 6.40 -5.06 6.42
CA ARG A 66 7.75 -4.83 7.01
C ARG A 66 7.83 -5.20 8.49
N ILE A 67 6.71 -5.08 9.21
CA ILE A 67 6.63 -5.40 10.64
C ILE A 67 6.33 -6.89 10.81
N THR A 68 5.30 -7.38 10.11
CA THR A 68 4.81 -8.76 10.21
C THR A 68 5.78 -9.80 9.63
N GLY A 69 6.59 -9.41 8.65
CA GLY A 69 7.55 -10.29 7.98
C GLY A 69 6.92 -11.26 6.98
N THR A 70 5.67 -11.06 6.60
CA THR A 70 4.94 -11.96 5.69
C THR A 70 5.38 -11.78 4.23
N SER A 71 5.21 -12.82 3.40
CA SER A 71 5.38 -12.73 1.94
C SER A 71 4.28 -11.84 1.36
N ALA A 72 4.53 -11.22 0.19
CA ALA A 72 3.55 -10.35 -0.45
C ALA A 72 2.23 -11.09 -0.76
N LYS A 73 2.31 -12.36 -1.18
CA LYS A 73 1.15 -13.22 -1.44
C LYS A 73 0.32 -13.43 -0.17
N HIS A 74 0.98 -13.82 0.92
CA HIS A 74 0.34 -14.04 2.21
C HIS A 74 -0.20 -12.76 2.84
N GLN A 75 0.48 -11.63 2.68
CA GLN A 75 -0.02 -10.34 3.18
C GLN A 75 -1.33 -9.92 2.49
N ARG A 76 -1.46 -10.13 1.17
CA ARG A 76 -2.70 -9.84 0.44
C ARG A 76 -3.86 -10.71 0.93
N ARG A 77 -3.61 -12.01 1.12
CA ARG A 77 -4.60 -12.94 1.68
C ARG A 77 -4.98 -12.53 3.11
N LEU A 78 -4.00 -12.27 3.96
CA LEU A 78 -4.22 -11.81 5.33
C LEU A 78 -5.06 -10.52 5.39
N ALA A 79 -4.78 -9.56 4.51
CA ALA A 79 -5.57 -8.33 4.43
C ALA A 79 -7.02 -8.59 3.98
N LEU A 80 -7.24 -9.53 3.06
CA LEU A 80 -8.59 -9.95 2.64
C LEU A 80 -9.37 -10.57 3.80
N GLU A 81 -8.75 -11.49 4.53
CA GLU A 81 -9.38 -12.16 5.67
C GLU A 81 -9.69 -11.20 6.81
N ILE A 82 -8.78 -10.26 7.13
CA ILE A 82 -9.06 -9.22 8.12
C ILE A 82 -10.24 -8.34 7.70
N LYS A 83 -10.35 -7.99 6.41
CA LYS A 83 -11.51 -7.23 5.91
C LYS A 83 -12.80 -8.04 6.08
N ARG A 84 -12.80 -9.33 5.73
CA ARG A 84 -13.94 -10.24 5.95
C ARG A 84 -14.34 -10.31 7.42
N ALA A 85 -13.37 -10.51 8.32
CA ALA A 85 -13.62 -10.54 9.76
C ALA A 85 -14.23 -9.23 10.29
N ARG A 86 -13.82 -8.07 9.74
CA ARG A 86 -14.44 -6.78 10.08
C ARG A 86 -15.88 -6.64 9.61
N TYR A 87 -16.18 -7.11 8.38
CA TYR A 87 -17.55 -7.11 7.89
C TYR A 87 -18.47 -8.00 8.73
N MET A 88 -17.94 -9.08 9.31
CA MET A 88 -18.65 -9.98 10.22
C MET A 88 -18.66 -9.50 11.68
N ALA A 89 -18.20 -8.27 11.95
CA ALA A 89 -18.10 -7.71 13.30
C ALA A 89 -17.20 -8.49 14.30
N LEU A 90 -16.33 -9.38 13.82
CA LEU A 90 -15.36 -10.11 14.65
C LEU A 90 -14.17 -9.23 15.07
N LEU A 91 -13.82 -8.23 14.25
CA LEU A 91 -12.73 -7.29 14.50
C LEU A 91 -13.21 -5.84 14.31
N PRO A 92 -12.73 -4.89 15.13
CA PRO A 92 -13.10 -3.48 14.99
C PRO A 92 -12.43 -2.82 13.78
N PHE A 93 -13.11 -1.83 13.20
CA PHE A 93 -12.54 -0.93 12.21
C PHE A 93 -11.66 0.15 12.84
N VAL A 94 -12.15 0.73 13.95
CA VAL A 94 -11.49 1.76 14.74
C VAL A 94 -11.81 1.47 16.21
N LYS A 95 -10.79 1.51 17.06
CA LYS A 95 -10.96 1.47 18.52
C LYS A 95 -11.11 2.92 19.01
N LYS A 96 -12.19 3.21 19.75
CA LYS A 96 -12.37 4.50 20.43
C LYS A 96 -11.46 4.60 21.64
#